data_AF-A0A1Y5FG03-F1
#
_entry.id   AF-A0A1Y5FG03-F1
#
_cell.length_a   1.000
_cell.length_b   1.000
_cell.length_c   1.000
_cell.angle_alpha   90.00
_cell.angle_beta   90.00
_cell.angle_gamma   90.00
#
_symmetry.space_group_name_H-M   'P 1'
#
loop_
_entity.id
_entity.type
_entity.pdbx_description
1 polymer ?
#
loop_
_entity_poly.entity_id
_entity_poly.type
_entity_poly.pdbx_seq_one_letter_code
_entity_poly.pdbx_strand_id
1 'polypeptide(L)'
;MNTQLGSKQRGAIALIITLILVVIASLSSLVVNKSAIEEQKRSGIDLRNKEVYAAANGALEYGIYELMRLYNDKIDADTMNTATPAWDTTDAGGTAVASYDPYGDGSVTTLAQGIDAFTPAITYTLLTAEGEQPAVIEITAPVVGVAETHVNKTVSVRVMRANLGTPSLFNGPPLIVEDCIPAGAVTGTPDVRPLGNGGVAIATITGSTADTSCLDPGHFTVDNDGVVGEPLSDDPNLDLFTSMFAGYSEATLQDAAAVSDDVYFITSTSPWSTDLGSLSNPVILYFAEEAECPAINGGAIIYGTVYYAAPDGGCANPGPGNAKIFGTMAFEGDLNQLNANVELIGVDYSNADGTDTSISIISVLPGSWRDF
;
A
#
# COMPACT_ATOMS: atom_id res chain seq x y z
N MET A 1 -105.10 -5.68 32.70
CA MET A 1 -104.67 -6.06 31.33
C MET A 1 -103.15 -6.23 31.39
N ASN A 2 -102.70 -7.43 31.77
CA ASN A 2 -101.28 -7.75 31.98
C ASN A 2 -100.69 -8.30 30.68
N THR A 3 -99.79 -7.55 30.07
CA THR A 3 -98.97 -7.97 28.94
C THR A 3 -97.85 -8.90 29.44
N GLN A 4 -97.99 -10.21 29.19
CA GLN A 4 -96.85 -11.13 29.28
C GLN A 4 -95.91 -10.88 28.10
N LEU A 5 -94.83 -10.12 28.32
CA LEU A 5 -93.70 -10.11 27.39
C LEU A 5 -92.82 -11.35 27.64
N GLY A 6 -92.55 -12.09 26.56
CA GLY A 6 -91.93 -13.41 26.57
C GLY A 6 -90.52 -13.45 27.16
N SER A 7 -90.32 -14.35 28.12
CA SER A 7 -89.03 -14.60 28.80
C SER A 7 -88.16 -15.69 28.16
N LYS A 8 -88.43 -16.09 26.91
CA LYS A 8 -87.75 -17.23 26.26
C LYS A 8 -86.50 -16.90 25.44
N GLN A 9 -86.04 -15.64 25.37
CA GLN A 9 -84.89 -15.25 24.52
C GLN A 9 -83.59 -14.88 25.28
N ARG A 10 -83.62 -14.78 26.62
CA ARG A 10 -82.43 -14.37 27.40
C ARG A 10 -81.28 -15.38 27.37
N GLY A 11 -81.58 -16.68 27.26
CA GLY A 11 -80.56 -17.73 27.15
C GLY A 11 -79.80 -17.71 25.82
N ALA A 12 -80.49 -17.42 24.72
CA ALA A 12 -79.88 -17.34 23.39
C ALA A 12 -78.92 -16.14 23.27
N ILE A 13 -79.26 -15.00 23.87
CA ILE A 13 -78.42 -13.79 23.87
C ILE A 13 -77.11 -14.04 24.63
N ALA A 14 -77.17 -14.69 25.79
CA ALA A 14 -75.97 -15.02 26.57
C ALA A 14 -75.02 -15.94 25.78
N LEU A 15 -75.56 -16.94 25.07
CA LEU A 15 -74.77 -17.87 24.25
C LEU A 15 -74.11 -17.15 23.06
N ILE A 16 -74.85 -16.25 22.39
CA ILE A 16 -74.31 -15.42 21.30
C ILE A 16 -73.17 -14.53 21.81
N ILE A 17 -73.33 -13.87 22.96
CA ILE A 17 -72.28 -13.01 23.53
C ILE A 17 -71.05 -13.84 23.88
N THR A 18 -71.22 -15.02 24.51
CA THR A 18 -70.08 -15.89 24.82
C THR A 18 -69.37 -16.38 23.55
N LEU A 19 -70.11 -16.69 22.49
CA LEU A 19 -69.54 -17.09 21.21
C LEU A 19 -68.72 -15.95 20.60
N ILE A 20 -69.27 -14.73 20.60
CA ILE A 20 -68.57 -13.54 20.11
C ILE A 20 -67.28 -13.29 20.91
N LEU A 21 -67.34 -13.39 22.23
CA LEU A 21 -66.17 -13.21 23.09
C LEU A 21 -65.10 -14.27 22.84
N VAL A 22 -65.49 -15.54 22.66
CA VAL A 22 -64.56 -16.62 22.33
C VAL A 22 -63.93 -16.41 20.96
N VAL A 23 -64.70 -15.96 19.96
CA VAL A 23 -64.18 -15.63 18.63
C VAL A 23 -63.19 -14.47 18.69
N ILE A 24 -63.52 -13.39 19.41
CA ILE A 24 -62.62 -12.24 19.60
C ILE A 24 -61.34 -12.68 20.31
N ALA A 25 -61.44 -13.43 21.41
CA ALA A 25 -60.27 -13.92 22.14
C ALA A 25 -59.39 -14.82 21.26
N SER A 26 -60.00 -15.68 20.44
CA SER A 26 -59.29 -16.56 19.51
C SER A 26 -58.58 -15.77 18.42
N LEU A 27 -59.23 -14.76 17.84
CA LEU A 27 -58.63 -13.86 16.84
C LEU A 27 -57.49 -13.04 17.43
N SER A 28 -57.65 -12.50 18.64
CA SER A 28 -56.58 -11.77 19.33
C SER A 28 -55.36 -12.66 19.60
N SER A 29 -55.57 -13.89 20.07
CA SER A 29 -54.48 -14.85 20.27
C SER A 29 -53.78 -15.21 18.96
N LEU A 30 -54.52 -15.38 17.87
CA LEU A 30 -53.96 -15.65 16.55
C LEU A 30 -53.10 -14.48 16.04
N VAL A 31 -53.54 -13.23 16.22
CA VAL A 31 -52.79 -12.04 15.81
C VAL A 31 -51.49 -11.91 16.60
N VAL A 32 -51.53 -12.13 17.92
CA VAL A 32 -50.31 -12.09 18.76
C VAL A 32 -49.34 -13.19 18.35
N ASN A 33 -49.81 -14.43 18.15
CA ASN A 33 -48.97 -15.54 17.72
C ASN A 33 -48.35 -15.28 16.34
N LYS A 34 -49.12 -14.72 15.40
CA LYS A 34 -48.62 -14.34 14.08
C LYS A 34 -47.55 -13.25 14.18
N SER A 35 -47.78 -12.21 14.98
CA SER A 35 -46.81 -11.14 15.21
C SER A 35 -45.51 -11.68 15.81
N ALA A 36 -45.59 -12.55 16.81
CA ALA A 36 -44.43 -13.16 17.44
C ALA A 36 -43.62 -14.02 16.45
N ILE A 37 -44.29 -14.80 15.59
CA ILE A 37 -43.63 -15.61 14.56
C ILE A 37 -42.96 -14.72 13.50
N GLU A 38 -43.60 -13.63 13.09
CA GLU A 38 -43.03 -12.69 12.12
C GLU A 38 -41.82 -11.95 12.69
N GLU A 39 -41.85 -11.58 13.97
CA GLU A 39 -40.72 -10.97 14.68
C GLU A 39 -39.54 -11.94 14.82
N GLN A 40 -39.80 -13.19 15.20
CA GLN A 40 -38.77 -14.24 15.24
C GLN A 40 -38.15 -14.48 13.86
N LYS A 41 -38.96 -14.50 12.79
CA LYS A 41 -38.45 -14.62 11.41
C LYS A 41 -37.59 -13.42 11.02
N ARG A 42 -38.03 -12.21 11.32
CA ARG A 42 -37.26 -10.99 11.00
C ARG A 42 -35.96 -10.93 11.78
N SER A 43 -35.98 -11.27 13.06
CA SER A 43 -34.78 -11.35 13.90
C SER A 43 -33.82 -12.42 13.42
N GLY A 44 -34.32 -13.59 13.00
CA GLY A 44 -33.48 -14.65 12.43
C GLY A 44 -32.82 -14.24 11.12
N ILE A 45 -33.54 -13.55 10.24
CA ILE A 45 -32.98 -13.02 8.98
C ILE A 45 -31.93 -11.95 9.27
N ASP A 46 -32.18 -11.02 10.20
CA ASP A 46 -31.22 -9.98 10.56
C ASP A 46 -29.93 -10.56 11.15
N LEU A 47 -30.04 -11.55 12.04
CA LEU A 47 -28.90 -12.25 12.60
C LEU A 47 -28.06 -12.94 11.51
N ARG A 48 -28.71 -13.72 10.64
CA ARG A 48 -28.03 -14.40 9.54
C ARG A 48 -27.36 -13.44 8.57
N ASN A 49 -28.02 -12.30 8.29
CA ASN A 49 -27.46 -11.26 7.44
C ASN A 49 -26.19 -10.65 8.05
N LYS A 50 -26.15 -10.45 9.37
CA LYS A 50 -24.95 -9.96 10.07
C LYS A 50 -23.83 -11.00 10.09
N GLU A 51 -24.14 -12.26 10.33
CA GLU A 51 -23.17 -13.36 10.34
C GLU A 51 -22.51 -13.54 8.97
N VAL A 52 -23.30 -13.62 7.89
CA VAL A 52 -22.78 -13.76 6.54
C VAL A 52 -21.99 -12.53 6.08
N TYR A 53 -22.42 -11.33 6.51
CA TYR A 53 -21.71 -10.08 6.19
C TYR A 53 -20.37 -10.00 6.93
N ALA A 54 -20.31 -10.42 8.19
CA ALA A 54 -19.05 -10.51 8.95
C ALA A 54 -18.09 -11.54 8.32
N ALA A 55 -18.61 -12.70 7.90
CA ALA A 55 -17.83 -13.70 7.18
C ALA A 55 -17.29 -13.14 5.84
N ALA A 56 -18.12 -12.43 5.07
CA ALA A 56 -17.72 -11.83 3.80
C ALA A 56 -16.58 -10.80 3.98
N ASN A 57 -16.68 -9.94 5.00
CA ASN A 57 -15.60 -8.98 5.30
C ASN A 57 -14.32 -9.67 5.79
N GLY A 58 -14.41 -10.70 6.63
CA GLY A 58 -13.23 -11.45 7.05
C GLY A 58 -12.52 -12.16 5.88
N ALA A 59 -13.29 -12.67 4.92
CA ALA A 59 -12.74 -13.22 3.68
C ALA A 59 -12.10 -12.13 2.80
N LEU A 60 -12.70 -10.94 2.73
CA LEU A 60 -12.16 -9.80 1.97
C LEU A 60 -10.85 -9.28 2.57
N GLU A 61 -10.79 -9.13 3.89
CA GLU A 61 -9.57 -8.72 4.62
C GLU A 61 -8.44 -9.72 4.40
N TYR A 62 -8.74 -11.02 4.49
CA TYR A 62 -7.78 -12.07 4.15
C TYR A 62 -7.32 -11.97 2.69
N GLY A 63 -8.23 -11.70 1.75
CA GLY A 63 -7.87 -11.50 0.34
C GLY A 63 -6.93 -10.29 0.12
N ILE A 64 -7.16 -9.18 0.82
CA ILE A 64 -6.23 -8.03 0.79
C ILE A 64 -4.86 -8.43 1.34
N TYR A 65 -4.83 -9.11 2.49
CA TYR A 65 -3.58 -9.57 3.11
C TYR A 65 -2.80 -10.52 2.21
N GLU A 66 -3.47 -11.49 1.58
CA GLU A 66 -2.84 -12.42 0.66
C GLU A 66 -2.26 -11.72 -0.58
N LEU A 67 -2.95 -10.71 -1.09
CA LEU A 67 -2.45 -9.89 -2.19
C LEU A 67 -1.22 -9.08 -1.75
N MET A 68 -1.24 -8.49 -0.56
CA MET A 68 -0.08 -7.80 0.02
C MET A 68 1.10 -8.77 0.21
N ARG A 69 0.84 -9.96 0.76
CA ARG A 69 1.86 -11.00 0.97
C ARG A 69 2.47 -11.48 -0.35
N LEU A 70 1.66 -11.67 -1.39
CA LEU A 70 2.13 -12.06 -2.72
C LEU A 70 3.12 -11.03 -3.28
N TYR A 71 2.82 -9.75 -3.14
CA TYR A 71 3.62 -8.67 -3.71
C TYR A 71 4.75 -8.16 -2.80
N ASN A 72 4.67 -8.35 -1.48
CA ASN A 72 5.68 -7.88 -0.51
C ASN A 72 6.69 -8.96 -0.08
N ASP A 73 6.25 -10.20 0.17
CA ASP A 73 7.10 -11.23 0.81
C ASP A 73 7.75 -12.19 -0.21
N LYS A 74 7.45 -12.00 -1.50
CA LYS A 74 7.94 -12.77 -2.65
C LYS A 74 8.17 -14.26 -2.36
N ILE A 75 7.13 -14.91 -1.84
CA ILE A 75 7.23 -16.33 -1.57
C ILE A 75 7.29 -17.02 -2.94
N ASP A 76 8.39 -17.74 -3.16
CA ASP A 76 8.63 -18.52 -4.38
C ASP A 76 7.40 -19.34 -4.70
N ALA A 77 6.88 -19.19 -5.93
CA ALA A 77 5.76 -19.97 -6.45
C ALA A 77 5.98 -21.50 -6.30
N ASP A 78 7.23 -21.94 -6.10
CA ASP A 78 7.65 -23.33 -5.91
C ASP A 78 7.64 -23.81 -4.44
N THR A 79 7.55 -22.91 -3.46
CA THR A 79 7.30 -23.23 -2.03
C THR A 79 5.89 -22.88 -1.57
N MET A 80 5.08 -22.27 -2.43
CA MET A 80 3.70 -21.94 -2.13
C MET A 80 2.78 -23.14 -2.35
N ASN A 81 2.27 -23.66 -1.24
CA ASN A 81 1.05 -24.46 -1.22
C ASN A 81 -0.08 -23.70 -1.97
N THR A 82 -1.09 -24.42 -2.46
CA THR A 82 -2.15 -24.01 -3.41
C THR A 82 -3.10 -22.87 -2.99
N ALA A 83 -2.65 -21.96 -2.13
CA ALA A 83 -3.42 -20.89 -1.51
C ALA A 83 -3.23 -19.51 -2.17
N THR A 84 -2.23 -19.31 -3.04
CA THR A 84 -1.95 -17.99 -3.62
C THR A 84 -2.58 -17.72 -4.99
N PRO A 85 -2.95 -16.45 -5.25
CA PRO A 85 -3.51 -16.06 -6.52
C PRO A 85 -2.44 -16.07 -7.61
N ALA A 86 -2.56 -17.01 -8.55
CA ALA A 86 -1.85 -16.98 -9.82
C ALA A 86 -2.76 -16.40 -10.90
N TRP A 87 -2.29 -15.36 -11.59
CA TRP A 87 -3.02 -14.75 -12.70
C TRP A 87 -3.12 -15.70 -13.88
N ASP A 88 -4.32 -15.81 -14.46
CA ASP A 88 -4.52 -16.52 -15.73
C ASP A 88 -3.87 -15.78 -16.92
N THR A 89 -3.83 -14.44 -16.86
CA THR A 89 -3.15 -13.52 -17.75
C THR A 89 -2.78 -12.24 -16.99
N THR A 90 -1.72 -11.58 -17.43
CA THR A 90 -1.25 -10.29 -16.88
C THR A 90 -1.94 -9.09 -17.52
N ASP A 91 -2.86 -9.29 -18.47
CA ASP A 91 -3.61 -8.22 -19.14
C ASP A 91 -4.83 -7.77 -18.33
N ALA A 92 -5.38 -6.59 -18.67
CA ALA A 92 -6.65 -6.14 -18.11
C ALA A 92 -7.76 -7.18 -18.38
N GLY A 93 -8.50 -7.52 -17.33
CA GLY A 93 -9.49 -8.60 -17.32
C GLY A 93 -8.96 -9.95 -16.86
N GLY A 94 -7.65 -10.08 -16.61
CA GLY A 94 -7.07 -11.28 -16.00
C GLY A 94 -7.62 -11.53 -14.60
N THR A 95 -7.71 -12.81 -14.23
CA THR A 95 -8.28 -13.26 -12.97
C THR A 95 -7.33 -14.18 -12.22
N ALA A 96 -7.40 -14.13 -10.90
CA ALA A 96 -6.72 -15.05 -10.01
C ALA A 96 -7.66 -15.48 -8.88
N VAL A 97 -7.38 -16.61 -8.25
CA VAL A 97 -8.20 -17.14 -7.16
C VAL A 97 -7.29 -17.50 -5.99
N ALA A 98 -7.70 -17.14 -4.78
CA ALA A 98 -7.05 -17.60 -3.55
C ALA A 98 -7.99 -18.50 -2.74
N SER A 99 -7.40 -19.53 -2.15
CA SER A 99 -8.08 -20.37 -1.17
C SER A 99 -8.01 -19.70 0.19
N TYR A 100 -9.13 -19.66 0.93
CA TYR A 100 -9.12 -19.21 2.31
C TYR A 100 -8.46 -20.26 3.20
N ASP A 101 -7.22 -20.01 3.62
CA ASP A 101 -6.40 -20.88 4.46
C ASP A 101 -5.56 -20.03 5.45
N PRO A 102 -6.19 -19.48 6.51
CA PRO A 102 -5.50 -18.64 7.48
C PRO A 102 -4.47 -19.39 8.33
N TYR A 103 -4.43 -20.73 8.27
CA TYR A 103 -3.49 -21.55 9.02
C TYR A 103 -2.29 -22.01 8.18
N GLY A 104 -2.34 -21.81 6.87
CA GLY A 104 -1.29 -22.21 5.94
C GLY A 104 -1.07 -23.72 5.87
N ASP A 105 -2.09 -24.52 6.17
CA ASP A 105 -1.99 -25.99 6.23
C ASP A 105 -2.32 -26.68 4.90
N GLY A 106 -2.72 -25.91 3.88
CA GLY A 106 -3.09 -26.40 2.55
C GLY A 106 -4.53 -26.86 2.44
N SER A 107 -5.36 -26.66 3.45
CA SER A 107 -6.77 -27.04 3.45
C SER A 107 -7.68 -25.81 3.42
N VAL A 108 -8.75 -25.90 2.63
CA VAL A 108 -9.78 -24.84 2.61
C VAL A 108 -10.45 -24.81 3.98
N THR A 109 -10.25 -23.70 4.69
CA THR A 109 -10.85 -23.47 6.00
C THR A 109 -12.21 -22.80 5.82
N THR A 110 -13.16 -23.11 6.69
CA THR A 110 -14.43 -22.38 6.76
C THR A 110 -14.37 -21.28 7.82
N LEU A 111 -15.02 -20.16 7.54
CA LEU A 111 -15.21 -19.06 8.50
C LEU A 111 -16.36 -19.41 9.43
N ALA A 112 -16.07 -19.83 10.66
CA ALA A 112 -17.09 -20.03 11.68
C ALA A 112 -17.61 -18.67 12.18
N GLN A 113 -18.88 -18.35 11.93
CA GLN A 113 -19.52 -17.12 12.39
C GLN A 113 -20.90 -17.45 12.96
N GLY A 114 -21.02 -17.30 14.29
CA GLY A 114 -22.27 -17.59 14.99
C GLY A 114 -22.66 -19.06 14.92
N ILE A 115 -23.78 -19.36 14.25
CA ILE A 115 -24.39 -20.71 14.21
C ILE A 115 -23.98 -21.50 12.95
N ASP A 116 -23.49 -20.84 11.90
CA ASP A 116 -23.05 -21.50 10.66
C ASP A 116 -21.54 -21.31 10.43
N ALA A 117 -21.01 -22.08 9.50
CA ALA A 117 -19.71 -21.87 8.91
C ALA A 117 -19.90 -21.42 7.45
N PHE A 118 -18.98 -20.61 6.96
CA PHE A 118 -19.06 -20.04 5.61
C PHE A 118 -17.85 -20.48 4.80
N THR A 119 -18.08 -20.88 3.55
CA THR A 119 -17.02 -21.20 2.60
C THR A 119 -16.75 -19.98 1.73
N PRO A 120 -15.56 -19.36 1.83
CA PRO A 120 -15.18 -18.23 0.98
C PRO A 120 -14.63 -18.70 -0.36
N ALA A 121 -14.83 -17.88 -1.39
CA ALA A 121 -14.10 -18.02 -2.65
C ALA A 121 -13.57 -16.66 -3.07
N ILE A 122 -12.28 -16.40 -2.87
CA ILE A 122 -11.69 -15.08 -3.13
C ILE A 122 -11.20 -15.03 -4.56
N THR A 123 -11.71 -14.06 -5.33
CA THR A 123 -11.31 -13.81 -6.72
C THR A 123 -10.72 -12.42 -6.84
N TYR A 124 -9.61 -12.33 -7.56
CA TYR A 124 -8.97 -11.08 -7.95
C TYR A 124 -9.21 -10.86 -9.44
N THR A 125 -9.55 -9.64 -9.83
CA THR A 125 -9.74 -9.25 -11.23
C THR A 125 -8.90 -8.01 -11.52
N LEU A 126 -8.02 -8.11 -12.53
CA LEU A 126 -7.27 -6.98 -13.07
C LEU A 126 -8.23 -6.03 -13.80
N LEU A 127 -8.43 -4.81 -13.30
CA LEU A 127 -9.16 -3.77 -14.03
C LEU A 127 -8.26 -3.02 -15.00
N THR A 128 -6.97 -2.96 -14.71
CA THR A 128 -5.90 -2.56 -15.63
C THR A 128 -4.87 -3.69 -15.71
N ALA A 129 -4.00 -3.68 -16.73
CA ALA A 129 -2.99 -4.74 -16.85
C ALA A 129 -2.07 -4.77 -15.63
N GLU A 130 -1.57 -5.96 -15.26
CA GLU A 130 -0.68 -6.14 -14.13
C GLU A 130 0.62 -5.34 -14.31
N GLY A 131 1.06 -5.02 -15.53
CA GLY A 131 2.25 -4.17 -15.73
C GLY A 131 2.02 -2.67 -15.47
N GLU A 132 0.77 -2.21 -15.37
CA GLU A 132 0.45 -0.78 -15.28
C GLU A 132 0.84 -0.19 -13.91
N GLN A 133 1.14 1.12 -13.91
CA GLN A 133 1.52 1.87 -12.71
C GLN A 133 0.63 3.11 -12.56
N PRO A 134 -0.37 3.11 -11.65
CA PRO A 134 -0.78 2.00 -10.78
C PRO A 134 -1.62 0.94 -11.52
N ALA A 135 -1.49 -0.32 -11.09
CA ALA A 135 -2.41 -1.38 -11.46
C ALA A 135 -3.64 -1.35 -10.55
N VAL A 136 -4.84 -1.49 -11.10
CA VAL A 136 -6.08 -1.51 -10.33
C VAL A 136 -6.63 -2.92 -10.31
N ILE A 137 -6.85 -3.43 -9.10
CA ILE A 137 -7.29 -4.81 -8.86
C ILE A 137 -8.61 -4.77 -8.09
N GLU A 138 -9.62 -5.50 -8.56
CA GLU A 138 -10.87 -5.72 -7.84
C GLU A 138 -10.82 -7.06 -7.10
N ILE A 139 -10.92 -7.03 -5.78
CA ILE A 139 -10.98 -8.21 -4.92
C ILE A 139 -12.45 -8.47 -4.61
N THR A 140 -12.92 -9.68 -4.92
CA THR A 140 -14.30 -10.11 -4.70
C THR A 140 -14.31 -11.34 -3.80
N ALA A 141 -15.11 -11.30 -2.73
CA ALA A 141 -15.20 -12.37 -1.74
C ALA A 141 -16.66 -12.80 -1.53
N PRO A 142 -17.22 -13.66 -2.40
CA PRO A 142 -18.43 -14.41 -2.11
C PRO A 142 -18.22 -15.39 -0.95
N VAL A 143 -19.21 -15.46 -0.08
CA VAL A 143 -19.32 -16.47 0.99
C VAL A 143 -20.67 -17.16 0.92
N VAL A 144 -20.70 -18.47 1.19
CA VAL A 144 -21.91 -19.29 1.21
C VAL A 144 -21.94 -20.12 2.49
N GLY A 145 -23.10 -20.16 3.15
CA GLY A 145 -23.31 -20.99 4.34
C GLY A 145 -23.17 -22.48 4.05
N VAL A 146 -22.47 -23.21 4.92
CA VAL A 146 -22.21 -24.65 4.79
C VAL A 146 -23.46 -25.45 5.14
N ALA A 147 -24.11 -25.10 6.25
CA ALA A 147 -25.38 -25.72 6.60
C ALA A 147 -26.54 -25.15 5.76
N GLU A 148 -26.46 -23.86 5.42
CA GLU A 148 -27.54 -23.13 4.75
C GLU A 148 -27.08 -22.46 3.46
N THR A 149 -27.05 -23.23 2.37
CA THR A 149 -26.52 -22.76 1.07
C THR A 149 -27.31 -21.62 0.43
N HIS A 150 -28.52 -21.34 0.89
CA HIS A 150 -29.30 -20.17 0.47
C HIS A 150 -28.85 -18.86 1.16
N VAL A 151 -28.06 -18.94 2.23
CA VAL A 151 -27.45 -17.77 2.89
C VAL A 151 -26.12 -17.51 2.20
N ASN A 152 -26.07 -16.46 1.40
CA ASN A 152 -24.86 -16.03 0.72
C ASN A 152 -24.74 -14.51 0.73
N LYS A 153 -23.51 -14.04 0.58
CA LYS A 153 -23.20 -12.61 0.46
C LYS A 153 -21.94 -12.44 -0.35
N THR A 154 -21.87 -11.36 -1.11
CA THR A 154 -20.68 -11.01 -1.90
C THR A 154 -20.30 -9.58 -1.61
N VAL A 155 -19.08 -9.39 -1.11
CA VAL A 155 -18.47 -8.07 -0.95
C VAL A 155 -17.32 -7.92 -1.94
N SER A 156 -17.07 -6.71 -2.40
CA SER A 156 -15.88 -6.40 -3.19
C SER A 156 -15.27 -5.05 -2.84
N VAL A 157 -13.98 -4.93 -3.09
CA VAL A 157 -13.22 -3.69 -2.93
C VAL A 157 -12.22 -3.57 -4.07
N ARG A 158 -11.87 -2.34 -4.43
CA ARG A 158 -10.78 -2.10 -5.37
C ARG A 158 -9.57 -1.64 -4.63
N VAL A 159 -8.43 -2.18 -5.03
CA VAL A 159 -7.12 -1.79 -4.53
C VAL A 159 -6.28 -1.30 -5.69
N MET A 160 -5.37 -0.39 -5.39
CA MET A 160 -4.33 0.05 -6.31
C MET A 160 -3.03 -0.61 -5.87
N ARG A 161 -2.35 -1.26 -6.81
CA ARG A 161 -0.98 -1.70 -6.66
C ARG A 161 -0.08 -0.71 -7.38
N ALA A 162 0.76 -0.02 -6.63
CA ALA A 162 1.79 0.84 -7.19
C ALA A 162 3.15 0.31 -6.77
N ASN A 163 4.11 0.35 -7.67
CA ASN A 163 5.49 0.06 -7.34
C ASN A 163 6.13 1.34 -6.78
N LEU A 164 6.72 1.24 -5.61
CA LEU A 164 7.76 2.17 -5.19
C LEU A 164 8.96 1.99 -6.12
N GLY A 165 9.33 3.06 -6.80
CA GLY A 165 10.57 3.13 -7.57
C GLY A 165 10.55 2.47 -8.95
N THR A 166 9.84 3.04 -9.91
CA THR A 166 10.23 2.93 -11.34
C THR A 166 10.01 4.25 -12.07
N PRO A 167 10.90 4.71 -12.97
CA PRO A 167 12.35 4.53 -13.09
C PRO A 167 13.05 5.86 -12.70
N SER A 168 13.79 6.01 -11.62
CA SER A 168 14.76 5.09 -11.06
C SER A 168 15.31 5.71 -9.76
N LEU A 169 14.85 5.24 -8.59
CA LEU A 169 15.39 5.66 -7.28
C LEU A 169 16.78 5.07 -7.02
N PHE A 170 16.99 3.83 -7.45
CA PHE A 170 18.19 3.05 -7.16
C PHE A 170 19.19 2.99 -8.33
N ASN A 171 18.74 3.11 -9.58
CA ASN A 171 19.60 3.08 -10.78
C ASN A 171 19.83 4.49 -11.35
N GLY A 172 19.81 5.50 -10.46
CA GLY A 172 20.07 6.88 -10.82
C GLY A 172 21.56 7.14 -10.99
N PRO A 173 21.94 8.29 -11.57
CA PRO A 173 23.29 8.81 -11.43
C PRO A 173 23.70 8.81 -9.95
N PRO A 174 24.96 8.47 -9.62
CA PRO A 174 25.41 8.39 -8.23
C PRO A 174 25.15 9.67 -7.42
N LEU A 175 25.14 10.83 -8.08
CA LEU A 175 24.72 12.10 -7.51
C LEU A 175 23.58 12.72 -8.35
N ILE A 176 22.50 13.09 -7.67
CA ILE A 176 21.40 13.88 -8.23
C ILE A 176 21.21 15.12 -7.36
N VAL A 177 21.10 16.28 -8.00
CA VAL A 177 20.76 17.54 -7.34
C VAL A 177 19.55 18.11 -8.06
N GLU A 178 18.59 18.67 -7.34
CA GLU A 178 17.40 19.23 -8.01
C GLU A 178 17.76 20.41 -8.90
N ASP A 179 18.35 21.43 -8.29
CA ASP A 179 18.68 22.70 -8.92
C ASP A 179 20.16 22.76 -9.31
N CYS A 180 20.98 23.50 -8.56
CA CYS A 180 22.34 23.81 -8.94
C CYS A 180 23.40 23.30 -7.95
N ILE A 181 24.59 23.07 -8.47
CA ILE A 181 25.85 22.93 -7.73
C ILE A 181 26.68 24.21 -8.00
N PRO A 182 26.50 25.28 -7.20
CA PRO A 182 27.14 26.55 -7.46
C PRO A 182 28.67 26.47 -7.30
N ALA A 183 29.37 27.38 -7.98
CA ALA A 183 30.83 27.44 -7.92
C ALA A 183 31.33 27.61 -6.48
N GLY A 184 32.25 26.73 -6.08
CA GLY A 184 32.81 26.69 -4.72
C GLY A 184 31.95 26.00 -3.66
N ALA A 185 30.80 25.43 -4.02
CA ALA A 185 30.03 24.55 -3.13
C ALA A 185 30.84 23.32 -2.74
N VAL A 186 31.56 22.74 -3.71
CA VAL A 186 32.37 21.55 -3.50
C VAL A 186 33.80 21.96 -3.22
N THR A 187 34.24 21.76 -1.98
CA THR A 187 35.62 22.09 -1.55
C THR A 187 36.45 20.86 -1.20
N GLY A 188 35.79 19.70 -1.03
CA GLY A 188 36.45 18.40 -0.82
C GLY A 188 37.04 17.81 -2.11
N THR A 189 37.29 16.51 -2.09
CA THR A 189 37.59 15.70 -3.30
C THR A 189 36.66 14.50 -3.34
N PRO A 190 35.33 14.70 -3.53
CA PRO A 190 34.39 13.60 -3.74
C PRO A 190 34.75 12.81 -5.01
N ASP A 191 34.67 11.49 -4.91
CA ASP A 191 34.86 10.54 -6.00
C ASP A 191 33.50 10.01 -6.44
N VAL A 192 33.19 10.15 -7.72
CA VAL A 192 31.90 9.80 -8.30
C VAL A 192 32.14 8.87 -9.48
N ARG A 193 31.72 7.62 -9.32
CA ARG A 193 31.87 6.57 -10.34
C ARG A 193 30.49 6.26 -10.93
N PRO A 194 30.22 6.57 -12.20
CA PRO A 194 28.95 6.21 -12.83
C PRO A 194 28.81 4.70 -12.98
N LEU A 195 27.58 4.27 -13.24
CA LEU A 195 27.30 2.90 -13.64
C LEU A 195 27.85 2.63 -15.05
N GLY A 196 28.93 1.86 -15.13
CA GLY A 196 29.61 1.54 -16.39
C GLY A 196 30.41 2.71 -16.97
N ASN A 197 31.19 2.42 -18.02
CA ASN A 197 32.00 3.45 -18.68
C ASN A 197 31.13 4.41 -19.50
N GLY A 198 31.33 5.71 -19.34
CA GLY A 198 30.59 6.76 -20.05
C GLY A 198 29.18 7.04 -19.52
N GLY A 199 28.80 6.49 -18.36
CA GLY A 199 27.51 6.75 -17.73
C GLY A 199 27.41 8.15 -17.13
N VAL A 200 26.18 8.58 -16.80
CA VAL A 200 25.94 9.85 -16.12
C VAL A 200 26.34 9.69 -14.65
N ALA A 201 27.34 10.47 -14.21
CA ALA A 201 27.88 10.44 -12.86
C ALA A 201 27.15 11.41 -11.93
N ILE A 202 26.81 12.58 -12.47
CA ILE A 202 26.13 13.66 -11.77
C ILE A 202 24.98 14.11 -12.67
N ALA A 203 23.77 14.22 -12.14
CA ALA A 203 22.64 14.79 -12.87
C ALA A 203 21.96 15.89 -12.09
N THR A 204 21.23 16.72 -12.83
CA THR A 204 20.34 17.72 -12.27
C THR A 204 18.91 17.53 -12.78
N ILE A 205 17.90 17.99 -12.04
CA ILE A 205 16.52 17.93 -12.50
C ILE A 205 16.21 19.15 -13.36
N THR A 206 16.43 20.34 -12.80
CA THR A 206 16.13 21.65 -13.40
C THR A 206 17.40 22.42 -13.76
N GLY A 207 18.54 22.10 -13.13
CA GLY A 207 19.84 22.71 -13.40
C GLY A 207 20.35 22.48 -14.82
N SER A 208 21.02 23.47 -15.41
CA SER A 208 21.54 23.36 -16.77
C SER A 208 23.07 23.34 -16.80
N THR A 209 23.65 22.36 -17.49
CA THR A 209 25.12 22.29 -17.73
C THR A 209 25.61 23.45 -18.63
N ALA A 210 24.71 24.05 -19.42
CA ALA A 210 25.00 25.22 -20.23
C ALA A 210 25.18 26.48 -19.38
N ASP A 211 24.67 26.48 -18.14
CA ASP A 211 24.91 27.52 -17.15
C ASP A 211 26.07 27.11 -16.23
N THR A 212 27.27 27.57 -16.57
CA THR A 212 28.49 27.35 -15.76
C THR A 212 28.42 27.93 -14.35
N SER A 213 27.41 28.75 -14.04
CA SER A 213 27.15 29.23 -12.67
C SER A 213 26.26 28.29 -11.88
N CYS A 214 25.53 27.39 -12.56
CA CYS A 214 24.65 26.39 -11.97
C CYS A 214 25.35 25.05 -11.77
N LEU A 215 26.16 24.58 -12.72
CA LEU A 215 26.89 23.32 -12.58
C LEU A 215 28.40 23.55 -12.68
N ASP A 216 29.05 23.68 -11.52
CA ASP A 216 30.50 23.66 -11.41
C ASP A 216 30.98 22.29 -10.89
N PRO A 217 31.46 21.40 -11.78
CA PRO A 217 31.96 20.09 -11.35
C PRO A 217 33.30 20.17 -10.59
N GLY A 218 33.89 21.36 -10.40
CA GLY A 218 35.32 21.60 -10.22
C GLY A 218 36.12 20.65 -9.31
N HIS A 219 35.55 20.21 -8.19
CA HIS A 219 36.24 19.35 -7.21
C HIS A 219 35.83 17.87 -7.24
N PHE A 220 34.85 17.50 -8.07
CA PHE A 220 34.49 16.10 -8.28
C PHE A 220 35.56 15.38 -9.09
N THR A 221 36.03 14.26 -8.58
CA THR A 221 36.76 13.28 -9.38
C THR A 221 35.73 12.36 -10.01
N VAL A 222 35.55 12.48 -11.33
CA VAL A 222 34.61 11.62 -12.07
C VAL A 222 35.41 10.54 -12.79
N ASP A 223 35.26 9.30 -12.33
CA ASP A 223 35.95 8.14 -12.90
C ASP A 223 35.15 7.51 -14.08
N ASN A 224 35.75 6.51 -14.75
CA ASN A 224 35.12 5.71 -15.80
C ASN A 224 34.56 6.51 -16.99
N ASP A 225 35.22 7.61 -17.37
CA ASP A 225 34.75 8.53 -18.42
C ASP A 225 33.33 9.07 -18.15
N GLY A 226 32.93 9.16 -16.88
CA GLY A 226 31.61 9.63 -16.49
C GLY A 226 31.34 11.06 -16.94
N VAL A 227 30.08 11.31 -17.27
CA VAL A 227 29.63 12.63 -17.73
C VAL A 227 28.73 13.29 -16.68
N VAL A 228 28.78 14.62 -16.65
CA VAL A 228 27.74 15.41 -15.99
C VAL A 228 26.56 15.49 -16.96
N GLY A 229 25.41 15.00 -16.53
CA GLY A 229 24.19 14.93 -17.32
C GLY A 229 23.49 16.28 -17.45
N GLU A 230 22.78 16.43 -18.57
CA GLU A 230 21.82 17.50 -18.79
C GLU A 230 20.62 17.38 -17.83
N PRO A 231 19.85 18.47 -17.62
CA PRO A 231 18.63 18.42 -16.81
C PRO A 231 17.74 17.27 -17.26
N LEU A 232 17.24 16.51 -16.29
CA LEU A 232 16.36 15.37 -16.53
C LEU A 232 14.97 15.81 -17.03
N SER A 233 14.62 17.09 -16.91
CA SER A 233 13.35 17.66 -17.36
C SER A 233 13.50 19.11 -17.83
N ASP A 234 12.74 19.49 -18.87
CA ASP A 234 12.55 20.88 -19.28
C ASP A 234 11.43 21.58 -18.46
N ASP A 235 10.73 20.87 -17.57
CA ASP A 235 9.69 21.43 -16.69
C ASP A 235 10.32 22.05 -15.43
N PRO A 236 10.30 23.39 -15.27
CA PRO A 236 10.88 24.07 -14.12
C PRO A 236 10.08 23.88 -12.83
N ASN A 237 8.93 23.19 -12.86
CA ASN A 237 8.13 22.90 -11.67
C ASN A 237 8.19 21.42 -11.27
N LEU A 238 9.02 20.62 -11.95
CA LEU A 238 9.22 19.24 -11.55
C LEU A 238 10.13 19.23 -10.32
N ASP A 239 9.57 18.90 -9.17
CA ASP A 239 10.36 18.75 -7.97
C ASP A 239 11.07 17.38 -7.92
N LEU A 240 12.24 17.35 -7.26
CA LEU A 240 13.05 16.15 -7.15
C LEU A 240 12.28 15.04 -6.42
N PHE A 241 11.55 15.38 -5.36
CA PHE A 241 10.78 14.42 -4.58
C PHE A 241 9.76 13.66 -5.46
N THR A 242 9.00 14.37 -6.29
CA THR A 242 8.00 13.85 -7.21
C THR A 242 8.66 13.04 -8.30
N SER A 243 9.82 13.48 -8.80
CA SER A 243 10.57 12.71 -9.80
C SER A 243 11.08 11.38 -9.26
N MET A 244 11.50 11.36 -7.99
CA MET A 244 12.10 10.20 -7.33
C MET A 244 11.03 9.26 -6.76
N PHE A 245 10.05 9.81 -6.06
CA PHE A 245 9.03 9.07 -5.33
C PHE A 245 7.65 9.12 -6.01
N ALA A 246 7.51 9.59 -7.24
CA ALA A 246 6.36 9.38 -8.13
C ALA A 246 4.96 9.49 -7.46
N GLY A 247 4.62 10.67 -6.93
CA GLY A 247 3.27 10.97 -6.43
C GLY A 247 2.97 10.49 -5.01
N TYR A 248 3.98 10.03 -4.27
CA TYR A 248 3.89 9.82 -2.83
C TYR A 248 3.95 11.15 -2.08
N SER A 249 3.58 11.14 -0.80
CA SER A 249 3.85 12.24 0.11
C SER A 249 4.92 11.83 1.13
N GLU A 250 5.62 12.78 1.72
CA GLU A 250 6.56 12.51 2.81
C GLU A 250 5.91 11.75 3.97
N ALA A 251 4.66 12.08 4.29
CA ALA A 251 3.88 11.36 5.30
C ALA A 251 3.76 9.87 4.98
N THR A 252 3.64 9.52 3.70
CA THR A 252 3.56 8.12 3.26
C THR A 252 4.92 7.41 3.39
N LEU A 253 6.02 8.10 3.11
CA LEU A 253 7.37 7.57 3.37
C LEU A 253 7.62 7.37 4.87
N GLN A 254 7.14 8.29 5.70
CA GLN A 254 7.22 8.16 7.16
C GLN A 254 6.41 6.95 7.65
N ASP A 255 5.19 6.76 7.14
CA ASP A 255 4.37 5.59 7.44
C ASP A 255 5.05 4.30 6.96
N ALA A 256 5.70 4.32 5.79
CA ALA A 256 6.46 3.19 5.26
C ALA A 256 7.65 2.82 6.15
N ALA A 257 8.39 3.82 6.67
CA ALA A 257 9.47 3.60 7.63
C ALA A 257 9.00 2.99 8.96
N ALA A 258 7.71 3.12 9.30
CA ALA A 258 7.16 2.48 10.50
C ALA A 258 6.85 0.99 10.30
N VAL A 259 6.79 0.51 9.06
CA VAL A 259 6.38 -0.87 8.72
C VAL A 259 7.43 -1.67 7.95
N SER A 260 8.45 -1.01 7.37
CA SER A 260 9.53 -1.64 6.61
C SER A 260 10.88 -1.35 7.26
N ASP A 261 11.70 -2.40 7.40
CA ASP A 261 13.08 -2.29 7.88
C ASP A 261 14.04 -1.72 6.81
N ASP A 262 13.56 -1.49 5.58
CA ASP A 262 14.33 -1.01 4.43
C ASP A 262 14.15 0.50 4.18
N VAL A 263 13.29 1.17 4.94
CA VAL A 263 13.04 2.61 4.83
C VAL A 263 13.36 3.31 6.15
N TYR A 264 14.32 4.21 6.12
CA TYR A 264 14.79 4.98 7.28
C TYR A 264 14.38 6.43 7.11
N PHE A 265 13.42 6.89 7.90
CA PHE A 265 12.96 8.27 7.92
C PHE A 265 13.59 9.02 9.09
N ILE A 266 14.55 9.91 8.81
CA ILE A 266 15.38 10.58 9.80
C ILE A 266 14.97 12.04 9.95
N THR A 267 14.62 12.42 11.16
CA THR A 267 14.25 13.79 11.55
C THR A 267 15.26 14.42 12.51
N SER A 268 16.31 13.68 12.88
CA SER A 268 17.34 14.17 13.79
C SER A 268 18.42 14.94 13.03
N THR A 269 18.86 16.06 13.61
CA THR A 269 20.02 16.85 13.13
C THR A 269 21.37 16.22 13.50
N SER A 270 21.38 15.07 14.18
CA SER A 270 22.61 14.39 14.57
C SER A 270 23.28 13.74 13.36
N PRO A 271 24.62 13.77 13.25
CA PRO A 271 25.30 13.09 12.16
C PRO A 271 25.00 11.60 12.09
N TRP A 272 24.75 11.09 10.89
CA TRP A 272 24.53 9.66 10.64
C TRP A 272 25.88 8.93 10.63
N SER A 273 25.97 7.72 11.20
CA SER A 273 27.24 6.97 11.23
C SER A 273 27.09 5.46 11.15
N THR A 274 25.90 4.99 10.77
CA THR A 274 25.56 3.56 10.73
C THR A 274 25.61 3.05 9.30
N ASP A 275 26.18 1.86 9.11
CA ASP A 275 26.13 1.16 7.83
C ASP A 275 24.71 0.66 7.55
N LEU A 276 24.25 0.76 6.30
CA LEU A 276 22.89 0.37 5.92
C LEU A 276 22.84 -0.42 4.61
N GLY A 277 21.93 -1.39 4.56
CA GLY A 277 21.64 -2.18 3.37
C GLY A 277 22.77 -3.11 2.95
N SER A 278 22.58 -3.73 1.79
CA SER A 278 23.59 -4.50 1.07
C SER A 278 23.35 -4.39 -0.44
N LEU A 279 24.24 -4.97 -1.25
CA LEU A 279 23.99 -5.06 -2.70
C LEU A 279 22.69 -5.81 -3.05
N SER A 280 22.31 -6.81 -2.24
CA SER A 280 21.09 -7.60 -2.47
C SER A 280 19.84 -7.02 -1.82
N ASN A 281 20.01 -6.17 -0.80
CA ASN A 281 18.91 -5.54 -0.05
C ASN A 281 19.22 -4.04 0.09
N PRO A 282 18.98 -3.25 -0.97
CA PRO A 282 19.17 -1.81 -0.89
C PRO A 282 18.11 -1.16 0.01
N VAL A 283 18.47 -0.03 0.63
CA VAL A 283 17.59 0.70 1.53
C VAL A 283 17.34 2.13 1.05
N ILE A 284 16.31 2.77 1.60
CA ILE A 284 16.06 4.21 1.45
C ILE A 284 16.42 4.89 2.77
N LEU A 285 17.43 5.74 2.77
CA LEU A 285 17.76 6.65 3.86
C LEU A 285 17.27 8.05 3.51
N TYR A 286 16.16 8.46 4.09
CA TYR A 286 15.52 9.75 3.86
C TYR A 286 15.76 10.68 5.05
N PHE A 287 16.44 11.80 4.83
CA PHE A 287 16.57 12.89 5.79
C PHE A 287 15.50 13.93 5.51
N ALA A 288 14.56 14.09 6.43
CA ALA A 288 13.50 15.10 6.34
C ALA A 288 14.06 16.52 6.48
N GLU A 289 13.31 17.51 6.03
CA GLU A 289 13.69 18.93 6.08
C GLU A 289 14.14 19.37 7.49
N GLU A 290 13.42 18.90 8.51
CA GLU A 290 13.68 19.17 9.93
C GLU A 290 14.99 18.56 10.47
N ALA A 291 15.62 17.64 9.73
CA ALA A 291 16.94 17.13 10.04
C ALA A 291 18.07 18.11 9.67
N GLU A 292 17.76 19.20 8.95
CA GLU A 292 18.72 20.24 8.54
C GLU A 292 19.96 19.68 7.81
N CYS A 293 19.76 18.70 6.92
CA CYS A 293 20.84 18.10 6.13
C CYS A 293 22.04 17.61 6.96
N PRO A 294 21.85 16.63 7.88
CA PRO A 294 22.90 16.22 8.78
C PRO A 294 24.05 15.56 8.01
N ALA A 295 25.27 15.71 8.52
CA ALA A 295 26.43 15.06 7.93
C ALA A 295 26.32 13.54 8.08
N ILE A 296 26.75 12.79 7.07
CA ILE A 296 27.13 11.39 7.25
C ILE A 296 28.58 11.38 7.73
N ASN A 297 28.90 10.65 8.78
CA ASN A 297 30.21 10.65 9.42
C ASN A 297 30.64 9.22 9.75
N GLY A 298 31.92 9.06 10.09
CA GLY A 298 32.44 7.79 10.57
C GLY A 298 32.73 6.76 9.48
N GLY A 299 32.69 7.15 8.20
CA GLY A 299 32.96 6.24 7.09
C GLY A 299 31.84 5.23 6.83
N ALA A 300 30.60 5.61 7.12
CA ALA A 300 29.43 4.75 6.91
C ALA A 300 29.35 4.23 5.47
N ILE A 301 28.96 2.97 5.33
CA ILE A 301 28.73 2.30 4.05
C ILE A 301 27.23 2.10 3.87
N ILE A 302 26.67 2.69 2.82
CA ILE A 302 25.24 2.64 2.54
C ILE A 302 25.02 2.04 1.15
N TYR A 303 24.10 1.09 1.05
CA TYR A 303 23.64 0.52 -0.21
C TYR A 303 22.19 0.93 -0.46
N GLY A 304 21.96 1.72 -1.50
CA GLY A 304 20.63 2.17 -1.93
C GLY A 304 20.57 3.67 -2.18
N THR A 305 19.51 4.32 -1.70
CA THR A 305 19.25 5.75 -1.96
C THR A 305 19.38 6.55 -0.67
N VAL A 306 20.22 7.59 -0.70
CA VAL A 306 20.29 8.61 0.34
C VAL A 306 19.60 9.87 -0.19
N TYR A 307 18.52 10.29 0.44
CA TYR A 307 17.74 11.45 0.03
C TYR A 307 17.79 12.53 1.10
N TYR A 308 18.11 13.77 0.73
CA TYR A 308 18.03 14.94 1.58
C TYR A 308 16.89 15.84 1.10
N ALA A 309 15.82 15.92 1.90
CA ALA A 309 14.87 17.01 1.79
C ALA A 309 15.51 18.26 2.39
N ALA A 310 15.79 19.25 1.55
CA ALA A 310 16.55 20.43 1.94
C ALA A 310 15.61 21.54 2.42
N PRO A 311 16.00 22.30 3.45
CA PRO A 311 15.24 23.48 3.86
C PRO A 311 15.27 24.57 2.79
N ASP A 312 14.32 25.50 2.89
CA ASP A 312 14.27 26.72 2.06
C ASP A 312 15.65 27.40 1.96
N GLY A 313 16.26 27.37 0.77
CA GLY A 313 17.59 27.91 0.51
C GLY A 313 18.70 26.86 0.34
N GLY A 314 18.36 25.57 0.34
CA GLY A 314 19.24 24.48 -0.05
C GLY A 314 19.99 23.83 1.11
N CYS A 315 20.79 22.83 0.78
CA CYS A 315 21.40 21.94 1.75
C CYS A 315 22.80 22.43 2.15
N ALA A 316 22.96 22.95 3.38
CA ALA A 316 24.26 23.32 3.94
C ALA A 316 24.97 22.10 4.55
N ASN A 317 25.19 21.06 3.74
CA ASN A 317 25.79 19.82 4.20
C ASN A 317 27.33 19.96 4.24
N PRO A 318 28.01 19.85 5.39
CA PRO A 318 29.48 19.84 5.42
C PRO A 318 30.06 18.60 4.70
N GLY A 319 29.22 17.62 4.38
CA GLY A 319 29.49 16.49 3.50
C GLY A 319 29.61 15.16 4.24
N PRO A 320 29.65 14.02 3.50
CA PRO A 320 29.52 12.67 4.05
C PRO A 320 30.75 12.09 4.79
N GLY A 321 31.70 12.88 5.27
CA GLY A 321 32.73 12.42 6.21
C GLY A 321 33.44 11.08 5.88
N ASN A 322 33.90 10.88 4.64
CA ASN A 322 34.47 9.63 4.08
C ASN A 322 33.49 8.45 3.92
N ALA A 323 32.19 8.71 3.87
CA ALA A 323 31.19 7.67 3.58
C ALA A 323 31.37 7.08 2.19
N LYS A 324 30.87 5.86 2.03
CA LYS A 324 30.78 5.16 0.75
C LYS A 324 29.32 4.84 0.48
N ILE A 325 28.82 5.31 -0.64
CA ILE A 325 27.44 5.06 -1.04
C ILE A 325 27.46 4.32 -2.36
N PHE A 326 26.91 3.12 -2.32
CA PHE A 326 26.58 2.32 -3.48
C PHE A 326 25.13 2.66 -3.84
N GLY A 327 24.91 3.27 -5.00
CA GLY A 327 23.60 3.80 -5.41
C GLY A 327 23.58 5.31 -5.56
N THR A 328 22.49 5.94 -5.13
CA THR A 328 22.16 7.33 -5.43
C THR A 328 22.20 8.19 -4.18
N MET A 329 22.89 9.33 -4.24
CA MET A 329 22.71 10.44 -3.29
C MET A 329 21.92 11.56 -3.99
N ALA A 330 20.82 11.98 -3.38
CA ALA A 330 19.89 12.95 -3.92
C ALA A 330 19.72 14.14 -2.96
N PHE A 331 19.78 15.36 -3.51
CA PHE A 331 19.59 16.60 -2.78
C PHE A 331 18.47 17.43 -3.39
N GLU A 332 17.45 17.72 -2.60
CA GLU A 332 16.44 18.73 -2.94
C GLU A 332 17.08 20.14 -2.91
N GLY A 333 16.65 21.01 -3.82
CA GLY A 333 17.20 22.34 -4.06
C GLY A 333 18.68 22.38 -4.48
N ASP A 334 19.36 23.46 -4.07
CA ASP A 334 20.78 23.70 -4.33
C ASP A 334 21.71 22.92 -3.38
N LEU A 335 22.76 22.32 -3.94
CA LEU A 335 23.87 21.76 -3.17
C LEU A 335 24.88 22.86 -2.85
N ASN A 336 24.64 23.62 -1.79
CA ASN A 336 25.46 24.78 -1.43
C ASN A 336 26.81 24.45 -0.80
N GLN A 337 26.95 23.25 -0.23
CA GLN A 337 28.18 22.84 0.45
C GLN A 337 28.41 21.33 0.34
N LEU A 338 29.64 20.94 0.02
CA LEU A 338 30.15 19.57 0.06
C LEU A 338 31.66 19.60 0.32
N ASN A 339 32.04 19.66 1.60
CA ASN A 339 33.46 19.81 1.99
C ASN A 339 34.17 18.47 2.24
N ALA A 340 33.41 17.40 2.49
CA ALA A 340 33.97 16.11 2.80
C ALA A 340 34.25 15.27 1.54
N ASN A 341 35.18 14.33 1.68
CA ASN A 341 35.36 13.30 0.67
C ASN A 341 34.24 12.26 0.84
N VAL A 342 33.61 11.87 -0.25
CA VAL A 342 32.64 10.78 -0.33
C VAL A 342 32.98 9.94 -1.55
N GLU A 343 32.78 8.64 -1.47
CA GLU A 343 32.84 7.75 -2.63
C GLU A 343 31.41 7.38 -3.02
N LEU A 344 30.94 7.89 -4.16
CA LEU A 344 29.64 7.58 -4.75
C LEU A 344 29.86 6.60 -5.91
N ILE A 345 29.28 5.41 -5.80
CA ILE A 345 29.46 4.34 -6.78
C ILE A 345 28.08 4.00 -7.33
N GLY A 346 27.89 4.29 -8.61
CA GLY A 346 26.70 3.89 -9.36
C GLY A 346 26.62 2.37 -9.37
N VAL A 347 25.54 1.85 -8.79
CA VAL A 347 25.25 0.42 -8.78
C VAL A 347 23.96 0.21 -9.54
N ASP A 348 23.99 -0.81 -10.39
CA ASP A 348 22.79 -1.32 -11.01
C ASP A 348 22.13 -2.28 -10.03
N TYR A 349 21.17 -1.77 -9.28
CA TYR A 349 20.31 -2.60 -8.46
C TYR A 349 19.31 -3.40 -9.27
N SER A 350 19.23 -3.23 -10.61
CA SER A 350 18.43 -4.14 -11.44
C SER A 350 19.04 -5.53 -11.59
N ASN A 351 20.33 -5.68 -11.30
CA ASN A 351 21.09 -6.93 -11.50
C ASN A 351 21.73 -7.49 -10.22
N ALA A 352 21.36 -6.99 -9.04
CA ALA A 352 21.72 -7.69 -7.82
C ALA A 352 21.13 -9.10 -7.85
N ASP A 353 21.86 -10.12 -7.40
CA ASP A 353 21.34 -11.49 -7.26
C ASP A 353 20.16 -11.58 -6.24
N GLY A 354 19.77 -10.45 -5.64
CA GLY A 354 18.45 -10.19 -5.07
C GLY A 354 17.53 -9.70 -6.16
N THR A 355 16.56 -10.53 -6.54
CA THR A 355 15.66 -10.31 -7.66
C THR A 355 15.17 -8.85 -7.76
N ASP A 356 15.33 -8.27 -8.94
CA ASP A 356 14.85 -6.97 -9.43
C ASP A 356 13.34 -6.70 -9.15
N THR A 357 12.98 -6.51 -7.88
CA THR A 357 11.59 -6.26 -7.46
C THR A 357 11.50 -4.95 -6.73
N SER A 358 10.96 -3.96 -7.42
CA SER A 358 10.35 -2.78 -6.82
C SER A 358 9.39 -3.19 -5.71
N ILE A 359 9.41 -2.50 -4.57
CA ILE A 359 8.47 -2.72 -3.47
C ILE A 359 7.05 -2.36 -3.97
N SER A 360 6.13 -3.31 -4.01
CA SER A 360 4.77 -3.07 -4.51
C SER A 360 3.81 -2.76 -3.35
N ILE A 361 3.38 -1.51 -3.19
CA ILE A 361 2.40 -1.13 -2.18
C ILE A 361 0.97 -1.35 -2.71
N ILE A 362 0.14 -1.99 -1.87
CA ILE A 362 -1.31 -2.13 -2.08
C ILE A 362 -2.04 -1.09 -1.23
N SER A 363 -2.85 -0.23 -1.85
CA SER A 363 -3.71 0.72 -1.15
C SER A 363 -5.18 0.51 -1.53
N VAL A 364 -6.07 0.52 -0.54
CA VAL A 364 -7.51 0.40 -0.77
C VAL A 364 -8.04 1.70 -1.37
N LEU A 365 -8.71 1.63 -2.52
CA LEU A 365 -9.30 2.80 -3.15
C LEU A 365 -10.51 3.27 -2.32
N PRO A 366 -10.49 4.50 -1.74
CA PRO A 366 -11.59 4.97 -0.90
C PRO A 366 -12.91 5.01 -1.68
N GLY A 367 -14.00 4.56 -1.06
CA GLY A 367 -15.32 4.53 -1.68
C GLY A 367 -15.52 3.44 -2.74
N SER A 368 -14.53 2.55 -2.95
CA SER A 368 -14.65 1.42 -3.89
C SER A 368 -15.40 0.22 -3.32
N TRP A 369 -15.67 0.20 -2.02
CA TRP A 369 -16.35 -0.89 -1.34
C TRP A 369 -17.77 -1.06 -1.87
N ARG A 370 -18.13 -2.30 -2.19
CA ARG A 370 -19.43 -2.70 -2.72
C ARG A 370 -19.94 -3.94 -2.02
N ASP A 371 -21.24 -3.97 -1.81
CA ASP A 371 -21.96 -5.11 -1.27
C ASP A 371 -23.14 -5.45 -2.17
N PHE A 372 -23.30 -6.73 -2.48
CA PHE A 372 -24.28 -7.26 -3.43
C PHE A 372 -25.30 -8.18 -2.77
#